data_AF-A0A7S7PZV9-F1
#
_entry.id   AF-A0A7S7PZV9-F1
#
_cell.length_a   1.000
_cell.length_b   1.000
_cell.length_c   1.000
_cell.angle_alpha   90.00
_cell.angle_beta   90.00
_cell.angle_gamma   90.00
#
_symmetry.space_group_name_H-M   'P 1'
#
loop_
_entity.id
_entity.type
_entity.pdbx_description
1 polymer ?
#
loop_
_entity_poly.entity_id
_entity_poly.type
_entity_poly.pdbx_seq_one_letter_code
_entity_poly.pdbx_strand_id
1 'polypeptide(L)'
;MALTAEEVIEIERLLAAEGAEMGPFVELRRRFPQLAWVRCDASDVADQPFRQFPRFDLHLIDGSDHCVQITADPTRATGIVLAKRNVER
;
A
#
# COMPACT_ATOMS: atom_id res chain seq x y z
N MET A 1 -8.20 -10.84 7.14
CA MET A 1 -9.33 -9.88 7.14
C MET A 1 -9.12 -8.97 5.95
N ALA A 2 -10.17 -8.68 5.19
CA ALA A 2 -10.07 -7.77 4.07
C ALA A 2 -10.16 -6.31 4.51
N LEU A 3 -9.63 -5.41 3.70
CA LEU A 3 -9.71 -3.96 3.88
C LEU A 3 -11.15 -3.47 3.68
N THR A 4 -11.62 -2.63 4.61
CA THR A 4 -12.85 -1.85 4.44
C THR A 4 -12.59 -0.58 3.64
N ALA A 5 -13.63 -0.02 3.03
CA ALA A 5 -13.52 1.24 2.30
C ALA A 5 -13.03 2.40 3.19
N GLU A 6 -13.40 2.41 4.47
CA GLU A 6 -12.96 3.42 5.44
C GLU A 6 -11.46 3.31 5.75
N GLU A 7 -10.95 2.08 5.92
CA GLU A 7 -9.51 1.85 6.12
C GLU A 7 -8.71 2.30 4.90
N VAL A 8 -9.18 1.99 3.69
CA VAL A 8 -8.53 2.43 2.45
C VAL A 8 -8.44 3.96 2.41
N ILE A 9 -9.55 4.66 2.66
CA ILE A 9 -9.57 6.13 2.68
C ILE A 9 -8.59 6.70 3.71
N GLU A 10 -8.48 6.07 4.88
CA GLU A 10 -7.55 6.52 5.93
C GLU A 10 -6.08 6.30 5.52
N ILE A 11 -5.76 5.15 4.93
CA ILE A 11 -4.43 4.85 4.39
C ILE A 11 -4.05 5.86 3.32
N GLU A 12 -4.95 6.16 2.39
CA GLU A 12 -4.73 7.13 1.33
C GLU A 12 -4.46 8.54 1.89
N ARG A 13 -5.20 8.95 2.93
CA ARG A 13 -4.99 10.24 3.59
C ARG A 13 -3.61 10.32 4.25
N LEU A 14 -3.17 9.27 4.93
CA LEU A 14 -1.86 9.22 5.58
C LEU A 14 -0.72 9.26 4.55
N LEU A 15 -0.90 8.63 3.39
CA LEU A 15 0.09 8.64 2.30
C LEU A 15 0.09 9.95 1.50
N ALA A 16 -1.05 10.63 1.41
CA ALA A 16 -1.18 11.94 0.77
C ALA A 16 -0.61 13.09 1.62
N ALA A 17 -0.41 12.89 2.93
CA ALA A 17 0.14 13.92 3.80
C ALA A 17 1.59 14.28 3.40
N GLU A 18 1.88 15.57 3.28
CA GLU A 18 3.21 16.05 2.90
C GLU A 18 4.28 15.74 3.95
N GLY A 19 5.52 15.40 3.51
CA GLY A 19 6.67 15.15 4.40
C GLY A 19 6.88 13.68 4.81
N ALA A 20 6.09 12.77 4.25
CA ALA A 20 6.00 11.38 4.69
C ALA A 20 7.15 10.50 4.11
N GLU A 21 8.40 10.66 4.58
CA GLU A 21 9.52 9.81 4.09
C GLU A 21 9.69 8.49 4.85
N MET A 22 9.41 8.45 6.16
CA MET A 22 9.46 7.23 6.98
C MET A 22 8.33 7.13 8.02
N GLY A 23 7.80 8.27 8.47
CA GLY A 23 6.67 8.34 9.41
C GLY A 23 5.40 7.58 9.00
N PRO A 24 4.91 7.65 7.75
CA PRO A 24 3.62 7.06 7.41
C PRO A 24 3.66 5.53 7.46
N PHE A 25 4.78 4.88 7.10
CA PHE A 25 4.84 3.41 7.10
C PHE A 25 4.76 2.83 8.51
N VAL A 26 5.49 3.42 9.46
CA VAL A 26 5.47 2.97 10.85
C VAL A 26 4.09 3.20 11.47
N GLU A 27 3.47 4.35 11.18
CA GLU A 27 2.13 4.67 11.66
C GLU A 27 1.07 3.75 11.05
N LEU A 28 1.12 3.52 9.74
CA LEU A 28 0.24 2.59 9.03
C LEU A 28 0.34 1.17 9.57
N ARG A 29 1.56 0.67 9.79
CA ARG A 29 1.77 -0.67 10.36
C ARG A 29 1.30 -0.77 11.81
N ARG A 30 1.37 0.32 12.59
CA ARG A 30 0.82 0.39 13.95
C ARG A 30 -0.71 0.42 13.95
N ARG A 31 -1.31 1.12 12.99
CA ARG A 31 -2.76 1.35 12.92
C ARG A 31 -3.50 0.18 12.27
N PHE A 32 -2.83 -0.52 11.35
CA PHE A 32 -3.35 -1.70 10.67
C PHE A 32 -2.39 -2.90 10.82
N PRO A 33 -2.16 -3.39 12.06
CA PRO A 33 -1.24 -4.51 12.32
C PRO A 33 -1.73 -5.84 11.72
N GLN A 34 -3.02 -5.94 11.38
CA GLN A 34 -3.63 -7.10 10.73
C GLN A 34 -3.26 -7.24 9.24
N LEU A 35 -2.76 -6.18 8.61
CA LEU A 35 -2.42 -6.18 7.19
C LEU A 35 -0.96 -6.58 6.99
N ALA A 36 -0.71 -7.33 5.92
CA ALA A 36 0.66 -7.52 5.45
C ALA A 36 1.17 -6.21 4.83
N TRP A 37 2.29 -5.70 5.32
CA TRP A 37 2.92 -4.49 4.82
C TRP A 37 4.26 -4.80 4.18
N VAL A 38 4.39 -4.51 2.89
CA VAL A 38 5.61 -4.70 2.11
C VAL A 38 6.07 -3.35 1.57
N ARG A 39 7.39 -3.15 1.55
CA ARG A 39 8.02 -1.98 0.95
C ARG A 39 9.06 -2.43 -0.06
N CYS A 40 9.02 -1.89 -1.26
CA CYS A 40 9.96 -2.15 -2.34
C CYS A 40 10.18 -0.88 -3.16
N ASP A 41 11.04 -0.93 -4.18
CA ASP A 41 11.11 0.12 -5.19
C ASP A 41 9.97 -0.06 -6.20
N ALA A 42 9.50 1.03 -6.81
CA ALA A 42 8.50 0.95 -7.88
C ALA A 42 9.01 0.17 -9.10
N SER A 43 10.32 0.08 -9.29
CA SER A 43 10.94 -0.75 -10.32
C SER A 43 10.81 -2.26 -10.05
N ASP A 44 10.56 -2.65 -8.79
CA ASP A 44 10.39 -4.06 -8.39
C ASP A 44 8.97 -4.59 -8.63
N VAL A 45 8.03 -3.71 -9.01
CA VAL A 45 6.61 -4.06 -9.21
C VAL A 45 6.21 -3.70 -10.64
N ALA A 46 5.92 -4.72 -11.44
CA ALA A 46 5.46 -4.55 -12.82
C ALA A 46 3.94 -4.31 -12.90
N ASP A 47 3.19 -4.73 -11.88
CA ASP A 47 1.74 -4.59 -11.82
C ASP A 47 1.31 -3.12 -11.70
N GLN A 48 0.09 -2.83 -12.18
CA GLN A 48 -0.45 -1.48 -12.06
C GLN A 48 -0.74 -1.15 -10.59
N PRO A 49 -0.40 0.07 -10.12
CA PRO A 49 -0.79 0.51 -8.79
C PRO A 49 -2.28 0.72 -8.69
N PHE A 50 -2.84 0.36 -7.53
CA PHE A 50 -4.20 0.70 -7.16
C PHE A 50 -4.36 2.22 -7.01
N ARG A 51 -3.37 2.88 -6.42
CA ARG A 51 -3.30 4.34 -6.29
C ARG A 51 -1.87 4.83 -6.44
N GLN A 52 -1.69 5.94 -7.15
CA GLN A 52 -0.41 6.61 -7.30
C GLN A 52 -0.36 7.86 -6.43
N PHE A 53 0.73 8.01 -5.68
CA PHE A 53 1.08 9.19 -4.91
C PHE A 53 2.39 9.77 -5.44
N PRO A 54 2.71 11.05 -5.15
CA PRO A 54 3.93 11.67 -5.66
C PRO A 54 5.21 10.90 -5.34
N ARG A 55 5.28 10.22 -4.19
CA ARG A 55 6.47 9.50 -3.72
C ARG A 55 6.32 7.98 -3.68
N PHE A 56 5.10 7.47 -3.78
CA PHE A 56 4.80 6.07 -3.58
C PHE A 56 3.69 5.59 -4.52
N ASP A 57 3.82 4.36 -4.96
CA ASP A 57 2.76 3.60 -5.60
C ASP A 57 2.18 2.62 -4.58
N LEU A 58 0.86 2.65 -4.42
CA LEU A 58 0.14 1.78 -3.51
C LEU A 58 -0.49 0.64 -4.33
N HIS A 59 -0.11 -0.58 -3.99
CA HIS A 59 -0.70 -1.79 -4.54
C HIS A 59 -1.37 -2.58 -3.43
N LEU A 60 -2.51 -3.19 -3.75
CA LEU A 60 -3.21 -4.07 -2.84
C LEU A 60 -2.83 -5.51 -3.17
N ILE A 61 -2.66 -6.34 -2.14
CA ILE A 61 -2.39 -7.76 -2.32
C ILE A 61 -3.49 -8.61 -1.67
N ASP A 62 -3.92 -9.62 -2.40
CA ASP A 62 -4.76 -10.71 -1.89
C ASP A 62 -3.86 -11.91 -1.60
N GLY A 63 -3.69 -12.23 -0.33
CA GLY A 63 -3.00 -13.40 0.17
C GLY A 63 -3.95 -14.41 0.83
N SER A 64 -5.23 -14.37 0.47
CA SER A 64 -6.24 -15.30 0.99
C SER A 64 -6.10 -16.72 0.44
N ASP A 65 -5.38 -16.88 -0.68
CA ASP A 65 -5.11 -18.15 -1.36
C ASP A 65 -3.65 -18.61 -1.18
N HIS A 66 -3.22 -19.68 -1.87
CA HIS A 66 -1.85 -20.21 -1.78
C HIS A 66 -0.78 -19.27 -2.36
N CYS A 67 -1.15 -18.42 -3.32
CA CYS A 67 -0.26 -17.43 -3.91
C CYS A 67 -0.75 -16.02 -3.59
N VAL A 68 0.18 -15.15 -3.19
CA VAL A 68 -0.11 -13.71 -3.07
C VAL A 68 -0.22 -13.12 -4.47
N GLN A 69 -1.30 -12.37 -4.72
CA GLN A 69 -1.53 -11.70 -6.00
C GLN A 69 -1.85 -10.23 -5.80
N ILE A 70 -1.43 -9.38 -6.75
CA ILE A 70 -1.85 -7.98 -6.78
C ILE A 70 -3.32 -7.92 -7.20
N THR A 71 -4.12 -7.13 -6.49
CA THR A 71 -5.55 -6.95 -6.74
C THR A 71 -5.89 -5.47 -6.84
N ALA A 72 -6.96 -5.15 -7.58
CA ALA A 72 -7.58 -3.82 -7.57
C ALA A 72 -8.80 -3.76 -6.63
N ASP A 73 -9.17 -4.88 -6.01
CA ASP A 73 -10.33 -4.99 -5.14
C ASP A 73 -9.92 -4.87 -3.66
N PRO A 74 -10.23 -3.75 -2.97
CA PRO A 74 -9.92 -3.58 -1.56
C PRO A 74 -10.68 -4.58 -0.68
N THR A 75 -11.86 -5.04 -1.08
CA THR A 75 -12.64 -6.01 -0.30
C THR A 75 -12.04 -7.41 -0.30
N ARG A 76 -11.01 -7.64 -1.10
CA ARG A 76 -10.20 -8.86 -1.12
C ARG A 76 -8.78 -8.65 -0.63
N ALA A 77 -8.37 -7.40 -0.45
CA ALA A 77 -7.01 -7.07 -0.10
C ALA A 77 -6.73 -7.43 1.37
N THR A 78 -5.77 -8.33 1.57
CA THR A 78 -5.28 -8.74 2.90
C THR A 78 -3.96 -8.06 3.26
N GLY A 79 -3.41 -7.26 2.36
CA GLY A 79 -2.18 -6.51 2.56
C GLY A 79 -1.96 -5.42 1.53
N ILE A 80 -0.87 -4.67 1.74
CA ILE A 80 -0.50 -3.51 0.94
C ILE A 80 1.00 -3.57 0.64
N VAL A 81 1.34 -3.29 -0.62
CA VAL A 81 2.70 -3.02 -1.06
C VAL A 81 2.82 -1.52 -1.30
N LEU A 82 3.78 -0.89 -0.63
CA LEU A 82 4.19 0.48 -0.89
C LEU A 82 5.48 0.46 -1.71
N ALA A 83 5.33 0.69 -3.01
CA ALA A 83 6.43 0.85 -3.95
C ALA A 83 6.94 2.29 -3.87
N LYS A 84 8.18 2.49 -3.45
CA LYS A 84 8.79 3.82 -3.43
C LYS A 84 9.11 4.22 -4.87
N ARG A 85 8.57 5.36 -5.31
CA ARG A 85 8.91 5.93 -6.62
C ARG A 85 10.27 6.59 -6.53
N ASN A 86 11.14 6.26 -7.49
CA ASN A 86 12.36 7.01 -7.69
C ASN A 86 12.02 8.28 -8.48
N VAL A 87 11.56 9.30 -7.76
CA VAL A 87 11.33 10.62 -8.36
C VAL A 87 12.70 11.27 -8.45
N GLU A 88 13.32 11.23 -9.63
CA GLU A 88 14.49 12.06 -9.92
C GLU A 88 14.09 13.51 -9.60
N ARG A 89 14.81 14.13 -8.65
CA ARG A 89 14.59 15.52 -8.23
C ARG A 89 15.04 16.50 -9.29
#